data_AF-A0A8H4H6M5-F1
#
_entry.id   AF-A0A8H4H6M5-F1
#
_cell.length_a   1.000
_cell.length_b   1.000
_cell.length_c   1.000
_cell.angle_alpha   90.00
_cell.angle_beta   90.00
_cell.angle_gamma   90.00
#
_symmetry.space_group_name_H-M   'P 1'
#
loop_
_entity.id
_entity.type
_entity.pdbx_description
1 polymer ?
#
loop_
_entity_poly.entity_id
_entity_poly.type
_entity_poly.pdbx_seq_one_letter_code
_entity_poly.pdbx_strand_id
1 'polypeptide(L)'
;MTSRPNFLVIVADDLGFSDCGCFGSEINTPNIDALAYSSGGLRFNSFHVAAACAPTRSMLMTGTDHHLTGLGQMPEYIALSRAHQGAPGHEGYLNERVVALPELLRDGGYYNLMSGKWHLGLKREYSPQARGFAKSYAMLSGAANHYGYEPKYDDVVAGVHPFFQTTATALHMEDAEYSTKLPEDFYSSKTYASKVIEFLSERPESEKGKPFFAYLPFTAPHWPLQAPKPYVDKYRGKYDDGPAVLRLERLEKLKELGLVAPDIVPHDVVTGPGDLDWETMSDEDRAKSARTMEVYAAMVEVMDENIGRVVDYLRQSGEYDDTIICFMSDNGAEGASYEASPLGGSGITAHLEKYYDNSLENIGRPNSYVWYGSHWAQAATAPSRLYKMFSTEGGCRVPLVLKPAGDPEVLHEGGRVIDAFCTVMDIVPTILEYAGLQYPGTTYRGRKIERVRGVSWKPFLDAIMVPGADTSPDPSSIHGEEHVTGWEVAGSGALRKGRYKIIYVPLPRGPQRWELFDVVEDPGETHDLSKEKPEIFNELLRLWAIYAEEVGVVGLAGQITANNQVVQGVKDEFEDTGRWIRFIGKDNVPPEIQARLPK
;
A
#
# COMPACT_ATOMS: atom_id res chain seq x y z
N MET A 1 3.96 -28.89 12.64
CA MET A 1 4.58 -28.94 11.30
C MET A 1 6.06 -29.20 11.47
N THR A 2 6.64 -30.17 10.75
CA THR A 2 8.08 -30.52 10.85
C THR A 2 8.95 -29.86 9.76
N SER A 3 8.36 -29.13 8.80
CA SER A 3 9.05 -28.32 7.79
C SER A 3 8.77 -26.82 8.00
N ARG A 4 9.73 -25.98 7.61
CA ARG A 4 9.56 -24.51 7.59
C ARG A 4 8.70 -24.13 6.38
N PRO A 5 7.66 -23.29 6.54
CA PRO A 5 6.75 -22.97 5.44
C PRO A 5 7.40 -22.05 4.41
N ASN A 6 6.83 -22.05 3.21
CA ASN A 6 7.02 -20.99 2.23
C ASN A 6 6.16 -19.77 2.59
N PHE A 7 6.54 -18.60 2.10
CA PHE A 7 5.77 -17.37 2.28
C PHE A 7 5.50 -16.72 0.93
N LEU A 8 4.24 -16.34 0.70
CA LEU A 8 3.83 -15.49 -0.42
C LEU A 8 3.12 -14.26 0.15
N VAL A 9 3.76 -13.10 0.06
CA VAL A 9 3.18 -11.81 0.49
C VAL A 9 2.81 -11.02 -0.76
N ILE A 10 1.52 -10.79 -0.93
CA ILE A 10 0.90 -10.09 -2.05
C ILE A 10 0.39 -8.75 -1.54
N VAL A 11 0.78 -7.67 -2.22
CA VAL A 11 0.38 -6.31 -1.84
C VAL A 11 -0.29 -5.65 -3.04
N ALA A 12 -1.56 -5.29 -2.91
CA ALA A 12 -2.25 -4.37 -3.81
C ALA A 12 -1.87 -2.92 -3.46
N ASP A 13 -1.94 -2.03 -4.44
CA ASP A 13 -1.51 -0.63 -4.33
C ASP A 13 -2.73 0.29 -4.46
N ASP A 14 -3.15 0.93 -3.37
CA ASP A 14 -4.38 1.75 -3.24
C ASP A 14 -5.72 1.00 -3.38
N LEU A 15 -5.75 -0.31 -3.15
CA LEU A 15 -7.00 -1.07 -3.11
C LEU A 15 -7.83 -0.66 -1.87
N GLY A 16 -9.11 -0.37 -2.05
CA GLY A 16 -10.00 -0.02 -0.96
C GLY A 16 -10.47 -1.21 -0.14
N PHE A 17 -10.97 -0.93 1.06
CA PHE A 17 -11.35 -1.95 2.05
C PHE A 17 -12.38 -2.94 1.52
N SER A 18 -13.40 -2.45 0.82
CA SER A 18 -14.51 -3.28 0.33
C SER A 18 -14.39 -3.70 -1.13
N ASP A 19 -13.20 -3.62 -1.76
CA ASP A 19 -13.04 -3.86 -3.21
C ASP A 19 -12.86 -5.32 -3.64
N CYS A 20 -12.65 -6.24 -2.69
CA CYS A 20 -12.71 -7.68 -2.95
C CYS A 20 -14.09 -8.25 -2.59
N GLY A 21 -14.56 -9.28 -3.32
CA GLY A 21 -15.86 -9.91 -3.08
C GLY A 21 -16.02 -10.44 -1.66
N CYS A 22 -14.96 -11.02 -1.09
CA CYS A 22 -14.89 -11.45 0.31
C CYS A 22 -14.95 -10.32 1.36
N PHE A 23 -14.87 -9.06 0.90
CA PHE A 23 -15.10 -7.82 1.66
C PHE A 23 -16.31 -7.00 1.12
N GLY A 24 -17.21 -7.63 0.36
CA GLY A 24 -18.50 -7.05 -0.04
C GLY A 24 -18.55 -6.37 -1.41
N SER A 25 -17.52 -6.57 -2.23
CA SER A 25 -17.44 -5.98 -3.58
C SER A 25 -18.31 -6.66 -4.63
N GLU A 26 -18.71 -5.89 -5.64
CA GLU A 26 -19.23 -6.37 -6.93
C GLU A 26 -18.12 -6.70 -7.94
N ILE A 27 -16.88 -6.30 -7.68
CA ILE A 27 -15.74 -6.58 -8.56
C ILE A 27 -15.44 -8.08 -8.53
N ASN A 28 -15.17 -8.68 -9.70
CA ASN A 28 -14.92 -10.10 -9.84
C ASN A 28 -13.50 -10.47 -9.33
N THR A 29 -13.37 -10.89 -8.07
CA THR A 29 -12.10 -11.31 -7.43
C THR A 29 -12.11 -12.77 -6.94
N PRO A 30 -12.39 -13.76 -7.80
CA PRO A 30 -12.61 -15.14 -7.36
C PRO A 30 -11.38 -15.81 -6.72
N ASN A 31 -10.16 -15.38 -7.05
CA ASN A 31 -8.95 -16.02 -6.50
C ASN A 31 -8.65 -15.53 -5.08
N ILE A 32 -8.76 -14.24 -4.82
CA ILE A 32 -8.66 -13.66 -3.46
C ILE A 32 -9.79 -14.21 -2.59
N ASP A 33 -11.01 -14.28 -3.12
CA ASP A 33 -12.16 -14.83 -2.40
C ASP A 33 -11.93 -16.31 -2.05
N ALA A 34 -11.38 -17.10 -2.98
CA ALA A 34 -11.04 -18.49 -2.72
C ALA A 34 -9.99 -18.65 -1.60
N LEU A 35 -9.00 -17.73 -1.50
CA LEU A 35 -8.06 -17.73 -0.37
C LEU A 35 -8.77 -17.41 0.95
N ALA A 36 -9.64 -16.39 0.94
CA ALA A 36 -10.38 -15.95 2.12
C ALA A 36 -11.33 -17.02 2.67
N TYR A 37 -11.97 -17.80 1.79
CA TYR A 37 -12.90 -18.86 2.16
C TYR A 37 -12.28 -20.26 2.17
N SER A 38 -10.96 -20.37 1.93
CA SER A 38 -10.23 -21.64 2.02
C SER A 38 -10.25 -22.23 3.43
N SER A 39 -9.82 -23.49 3.56
CA SER A 39 -9.67 -24.14 4.85
C SER A 39 -8.72 -23.38 5.77
N GLY A 40 -9.24 -22.84 6.87
CA GLY A 40 -8.47 -22.00 7.77
C GLY A 40 -8.20 -20.58 7.26
N GLY A 41 -8.80 -20.18 6.14
CA GLY A 41 -8.70 -18.83 5.59
C GLY A 41 -9.26 -17.79 6.58
N LEU A 42 -8.53 -16.68 6.73
CA LEU A 42 -8.86 -15.60 7.66
C LEU A 42 -8.99 -14.27 6.91
N ARG A 43 -10.00 -13.49 7.28
CA ARG A 43 -10.21 -12.10 6.84
C ARG A 43 -10.07 -11.19 8.05
N PHE A 44 -9.11 -10.30 8.03
CA PHE A 44 -8.88 -9.36 9.13
C PHE A 44 -9.64 -8.07 8.89
N ASN A 45 -10.44 -7.69 9.87
CA ASN A 45 -11.28 -6.50 9.85
C ASN A 45 -10.61 -5.30 10.55
N SER A 46 -9.61 -5.55 11.41
CA SER A 46 -8.88 -4.53 12.18
C SER A 46 -7.36 -4.54 11.91
N PHE A 47 -6.96 -4.80 10.65
CA PHE A 47 -5.55 -4.72 10.22
C PHE A 47 -5.18 -3.32 9.72
N HIS A 48 -4.05 -2.80 10.22
CA HIS A 48 -3.63 -1.42 9.98
C HIS A 48 -2.25 -1.31 9.31
N VAL A 49 -2.15 -0.34 8.41
CA VAL A 49 -0.94 0.07 7.70
C VAL A 49 -0.65 1.55 7.96
N ALA A 50 0.42 2.10 7.38
CA ALA A 50 0.54 3.55 7.29
C ALA A 50 -0.44 4.10 6.24
N ALA A 51 -0.70 5.41 6.29
CA ALA A 51 -1.64 6.03 5.36
C ALA A 51 -1.10 6.22 3.92
N ALA A 52 0.08 5.68 3.59
CA ALA A 52 0.69 5.78 2.28
C ALA A 52 1.67 4.64 1.96
N CYS A 53 1.92 4.43 0.67
CA CYS A 53 2.60 3.27 0.12
C CYS A 53 4.05 3.08 0.61
N ALA A 54 4.96 4.02 0.36
CA ALA A 54 6.37 3.91 0.78
C ALA A 54 6.52 3.72 2.30
N PRO A 55 5.84 4.50 3.16
CA PRO A 55 5.75 4.24 4.61
C PRO A 55 5.32 2.81 4.96
N THR A 56 4.22 2.31 4.40
CA THR A 56 3.75 0.95 4.70
C THR A 56 4.75 -0.12 4.27
N ARG A 57 5.34 0.03 3.08
CA ARG A 57 6.29 -0.94 2.52
C ARG A 57 7.55 -1.01 3.37
N SER A 58 8.02 0.10 3.94
CA SER A 58 9.18 0.05 4.84
C SER A 58 8.84 -0.61 6.18
N MET A 59 7.64 -0.38 6.72
CA MET A 59 7.16 -1.08 7.92
C MET A 59 7.03 -2.59 7.66
N LEU A 60 6.46 -2.99 6.52
CA LEU A 60 6.34 -4.39 6.09
C LEU A 60 7.70 -5.08 6.00
N MET A 61 8.71 -4.37 5.51
CA MET A 61 10.05 -4.95 5.35
C MET A 61 10.83 -5.01 6.65
N THR A 62 10.46 -4.28 7.70
CA THR A 62 11.34 -4.09 8.88
C THR A 62 10.68 -4.42 10.21
N GLY A 63 9.36 -4.46 10.27
CA GLY A 63 8.60 -4.67 11.50
C GLY A 63 8.67 -3.49 12.47
N THR A 64 9.09 -2.31 12.02
CA THR A 64 9.19 -1.09 12.82
C THR A 64 8.55 0.09 12.11
N ASP A 65 8.48 1.23 12.79
CA ASP A 65 7.80 2.44 12.31
C ASP A 65 8.55 3.11 11.16
N HIS A 66 7.83 3.61 10.15
CA HIS A 66 8.42 4.17 8.93
C HIS A 66 9.30 5.41 9.16
N HIS A 67 9.08 6.17 10.23
CA HIS A 67 9.96 7.29 10.61
C HIS A 67 11.36 6.82 11.00
N LEU A 68 11.53 5.57 11.41
CA LEU A 68 12.84 5.00 11.73
C LEU A 68 13.56 4.43 10.50
N THR A 69 12.79 4.08 9.45
CA THR A 69 13.27 3.30 8.30
C THR A 69 13.83 4.15 7.15
N GLY A 70 13.71 5.48 7.23
CA GLY A 70 14.13 6.42 6.19
C GLY A 70 13.00 6.89 5.28
N LEU A 71 11.78 6.45 5.57
CA LEU A 71 10.56 6.79 4.86
C LEU A 71 9.51 7.31 5.83
N GLY A 72 9.91 8.20 6.74
CA GLY A 72 8.99 8.94 7.61
C GLY A 72 7.96 9.76 6.82
N GLN A 73 8.18 9.94 5.52
CA GLN A 73 7.25 10.50 4.58
C GLN A 73 7.49 9.87 3.19
N MET A 74 6.56 10.04 2.26
CA MET A 74 6.73 9.71 0.85
C MET A 74 8.00 10.37 0.26
N PRO A 75 8.87 9.63 -0.45
CA PRO A 75 10.09 10.18 -1.04
C PRO A 75 9.85 11.46 -1.88
N GLU A 76 8.76 11.48 -2.63
CA GLU A 76 8.33 12.59 -3.48
C GLU A 76 7.98 13.84 -2.65
N TYR A 77 7.49 13.67 -1.43
CA TYR A 77 7.16 14.75 -0.51
C TYR A 77 8.39 15.21 0.27
N ILE A 78 9.27 14.29 0.66
CA ILE A 78 10.55 14.62 1.30
C ILE A 78 11.37 15.50 0.37
N ALA A 79 11.45 15.13 -0.93
CA ALA A 79 12.16 15.90 -1.94
C ALA A 79 11.67 17.35 -2.08
N LEU A 80 10.41 17.63 -1.74
CA LEU A 80 9.81 18.96 -1.83
C LEU A 80 9.75 19.70 -0.48
N SER A 81 10.07 19.04 0.63
CA SER A 81 9.87 19.58 1.97
C SER A 81 11.19 19.83 2.70
N ARG A 82 11.48 21.11 2.93
CA ARG A 82 12.67 21.55 3.70
C ARG A 82 12.72 20.99 5.12
N ALA A 83 11.58 20.78 5.76
CA ALA A 83 11.54 20.25 7.13
C ALA A 83 12.05 18.81 7.19
N HIS A 84 11.76 18.01 6.16
CA HIS A 84 12.12 16.61 6.08
C HIS A 84 13.53 16.39 5.52
N GLN A 85 13.99 17.25 4.60
CA GLN A 85 15.32 17.13 4.00
C GLN A 85 16.44 17.15 5.07
N GLY A 86 17.16 16.03 5.18
CA GLY A 86 18.28 15.86 6.11
C GLY A 86 17.86 15.50 7.54
N ALA A 87 16.56 15.39 7.83
CA ALA A 87 16.09 14.86 9.10
C ALA A 87 16.37 13.34 9.15
N PRO A 88 16.89 12.80 10.27
CA PRO A 88 17.01 11.36 10.44
C PRO A 88 15.64 10.72 10.28
N GLY A 89 15.54 9.73 9.40
CA GLY A 89 14.28 9.01 9.16
C GLY A 89 13.58 9.43 7.88
N HIS A 90 14.08 10.48 7.23
CA HIS A 90 13.55 11.04 6.00
C HIS A 90 14.62 11.06 4.92
N GLU A 91 15.35 9.95 4.78
CA GLU A 91 16.36 9.78 3.74
C GLU A 91 15.77 9.63 2.32
N GLY A 92 14.50 9.19 2.21
CA GLY A 92 13.83 8.99 0.91
C GLY A 92 14.00 7.57 0.33
N TYR A 93 14.67 6.69 1.07
CA TYR A 93 14.90 5.29 0.75
C TYR A 93 14.98 4.46 2.04
N LEU A 94 14.90 3.14 1.94
CA LEU A 94 15.09 2.25 3.08
C LEU A 94 16.54 2.34 3.56
N ASN A 95 16.75 2.91 4.73
CA ASN A 95 18.07 3.21 5.25
C ASN A 95 18.78 1.96 5.84
N GLU A 96 19.99 2.18 6.37
CA GLU A 96 20.79 1.13 7.03
C GLU A 96 20.60 1.06 8.55
N ARG A 97 19.77 1.92 9.15
CA ARG A 97 19.38 1.81 10.56
C ARG A 97 18.40 0.65 10.79
N VAL A 98 18.00 -0.05 9.75
CA VAL A 98 17.11 -1.22 9.82
C VAL A 98 17.71 -2.40 9.07
N VAL A 99 17.21 -3.59 9.38
CA VAL A 99 17.49 -4.81 8.62
C VAL A 99 16.18 -5.28 7.99
N ALA A 100 16.19 -5.50 6.68
CA ALA A 100 15.00 -5.94 5.97
C ALA A 100 14.76 -7.43 6.20
N LEU A 101 13.49 -7.84 6.25
CA LEU A 101 13.03 -9.23 6.34
C LEU A 101 13.76 -10.15 5.35
N PRO A 102 13.87 -9.84 4.04
CA PRO A 102 14.66 -10.65 3.11
C PRO A 102 16.15 -10.78 3.50
N GLU A 103 16.78 -9.78 4.12
CA GLU A 103 18.16 -9.94 4.62
C GLU A 103 18.22 -11.04 5.71
N LEU A 104 17.25 -11.04 6.63
CA LEU A 104 17.14 -12.02 7.72
C LEU A 104 16.79 -13.43 7.20
N LEU A 105 15.84 -13.54 6.27
CA LEU A 105 15.42 -14.80 5.68
C LEU A 105 16.54 -15.44 4.84
N ARG A 106 17.32 -14.63 4.13
CA ARG A 106 18.51 -15.09 3.40
C ARG A 106 19.52 -15.72 4.35
N ASP A 107 19.79 -15.08 5.50
CA ASP A 107 20.69 -15.64 6.52
C ASP A 107 20.13 -16.94 7.13
N GLY A 108 18.79 -17.09 7.16
CA GLY A 108 18.09 -18.32 7.49
C GLY A 108 18.01 -19.37 6.38
N GLY A 109 18.57 -19.11 5.20
CA GLY A 109 18.61 -20.04 4.07
C GLY A 109 17.33 -20.11 3.22
N TYR A 110 16.50 -19.07 3.23
CA TYR A 110 15.38 -18.92 2.31
C TYR A 110 15.84 -18.41 0.94
N TYR A 111 15.14 -18.85 -0.11
CA TYR A 111 15.29 -18.26 -1.44
C TYR A 111 14.28 -17.12 -1.61
N ASN A 112 14.78 -15.88 -1.64
CA ASN A 112 13.94 -14.70 -1.64
C ASN A 112 13.72 -14.16 -3.05
N LEU A 113 12.45 -13.94 -3.40
CA LEU A 113 11.99 -13.55 -4.73
C LEU A 113 11.11 -12.30 -4.63
N MET A 114 11.27 -11.38 -5.57
CA MET A 114 10.37 -10.22 -5.70
C MET A 114 9.97 -9.96 -7.14
N SER A 115 8.70 -9.65 -7.37
CA SER A 115 8.32 -8.97 -8.62
C SER A 115 7.22 -7.94 -8.40
N GLY A 116 7.45 -6.69 -8.81
CA GLY A 116 6.49 -5.60 -8.67
C GLY A 116 7.05 -4.29 -8.11
N LYS A 117 6.23 -3.46 -7.47
CA LYS A 117 6.61 -2.15 -6.92
C LYS A 117 7.53 -2.26 -5.71
N TRP A 118 8.67 -1.58 -5.78
CA TRP A 118 9.61 -1.42 -4.66
C TRP A 118 9.26 -0.21 -3.81
N HIS A 119 9.44 1.00 -4.36
CA HIS A 119 9.19 2.29 -3.70
C HIS A 119 10.01 2.55 -2.42
N LEU A 120 11.14 1.86 -2.28
CA LEU A 120 12.03 1.96 -1.11
C LEU A 120 13.45 2.45 -1.49
N GLY A 121 13.60 3.05 -2.67
CA GLY A 121 14.86 3.62 -3.17
C GLY A 121 14.98 3.47 -4.68
N LEU A 122 15.64 4.44 -5.33
CA LEU A 122 15.76 4.50 -6.79
C LEU A 122 17.12 4.04 -7.31
N LYS A 123 18.16 4.02 -6.46
CA LYS A 123 19.54 3.69 -6.82
C LYS A 123 19.88 2.21 -6.61
N ARG A 124 20.97 1.74 -7.24
CA ARG A 124 21.42 0.34 -7.21
C ARG A 124 21.73 -0.15 -5.79
N GLU A 125 22.34 0.70 -4.98
CA GLU A 125 22.66 0.45 -3.57
C GLU A 125 21.41 0.24 -2.69
N TYR A 126 20.25 0.73 -3.14
CA TYR A 126 18.96 0.59 -2.45
C TYR A 126 18.03 -0.41 -3.15
N SER A 127 18.54 -1.14 -4.15
CA SER A 127 17.78 -2.13 -4.91
C SER A 127 17.24 -3.26 -4.03
N PRO A 128 16.18 -3.97 -4.45
CA PRO A 128 15.73 -5.17 -3.76
C PRO A 128 16.85 -6.21 -3.58
N GLN A 129 17.74 -6.38 -4.57
CA GLN A 129 18.86 -7.31 -4.45
C GLN A 129 19.83 -6.88 -3.34
N ALA A 130 20.18 -5.59 -3.26
CA ALA A 130 21.00 -5.05 -2.19
C ALA A 130 20.35 -5.27 -0.80
N ARG A 131 19.02 -5.35 -0.76
CA ARG A 131 18.21 -5.57 0.44
C ARG A 131 17.75 -7.02 0.64
N GLY A 132 18.42 -7.99 0.03
CA GLY A 132 18.31 -9.40 0.42
C GLY A 132 17.44 -10.28 -0.46
N PHE A 133 16.89 -9.75 -1.55
CA PHE A 133 16.26 -10.59 -2.58
C PHE A 133 17.33 -11.27 -3.45
N ALA A 134 17.18 -12.56 -3.72
CA ALA A 134 18.09 -13.30 -4.59
C ALA A 134 17.78 -13.01 -6.07
N LYS A 135 16.50 -12.91 -6.40
CA LYS A 135 15.99 -12.49 -7.71
C LYS A 135 14.94 -11.40 -7.53
N SER A 136 14.99 -10.36 -8.36
CA SER A 136 13.98 -9.31 -8.34
C SER A 136 13.71 -8.74 -9.72
N TYR A 137 12.44 -8.47 -10.03
CA TYR A 137 12.04 -7.61 -11.16
C TYR A 137 11.14 -6.51 -10.62
N ALA A 138 11.68 -5.32 -10.43
CA ALA A 138 11.05 -4.29 -9.61
C ALA A 138 10.85 -2.96 -10.33
N MET A 139 9.66 -2.38 -10.21
CA MET A 139 9.43 -0.97 -10.49
C MET A 139 9.87 -0.15 -9.28
N LEU A 140 10.82 0.76 -9.44
CA LEU A 140 11.44 1.45 -8.31
C LEU A 140 10.64 2.66 -7.81
N SER A 141 9.99 3.38 -8.72
CA SER A 141 9.18 4.57 -8.41
C SER A 141 7.87 4.24 -7.69
N GLY A 142 7.19 5.28 -7.19
CA GLY A 142 5.88 5.14 -6.56
C GLY A 142 4.74 4.83 -7.52
N ALA A 143 4.88 5.21 -8.79
CA ALA A 143 3.89 4.94 -9.83
C ALA A 143 4.56 4.95 -11.20
N ALA A 144 3.88 4.39 -12.20
CA ALA A 144 4.27 4.47 -13.60
C ALA A 144 3.08 4.15 -14.51
N ASN A 145 3.23 4.41 -15.81
CA ASN A 145 2.28 3.90 -16.81
C ASN A 145 2.27 2.35 -16.82
N HIS A 146 1.09 1.73 -16.69
CA HIS A 146 0.95 0.26 -16.58
C HIS A 146 1.29 -0.48 -17.87
N TYR A 147 1.35 0.22 -19.00
CA TYR A 147 1.77 -0.29 -20.30
C TYR A 147 3.16 0.20 -20.73
N GLY A 148 3.86 0.95 -19.87
CA GLY A 148 5.16 1.53 -20.22
C GLY A 148 5.10 2.60 -21.30
N TYR A 149 3.93 3.16 -21.59
CA TYR A 149 3.79 4.27 -22.53
C TYR A 149 4.43 5.54 -21.96
N GLU A 150 5.31 6.15 -22.74
CA GLU A 150 5.84 7.48 -22.49
C GLU A 150 5.36 8.45 -23.57
N PRO A 151 4.82 9.62 -23.19
CA PRO A 151 4.43 10.62 -24.17
C PRO A 151 5.65 11.23 -24.88
N LYS A 152 5.44 11.66 -26.11
CA LYS A 152 6.45 12.39 -26.90
C LYS A 152 6.45 13.85 -26.49
N TYR A 153 7.51 14.28 -25.83
CA TYR A 153 7.67 15.66 -25.40
C TYR A 153 8.39 16.50 -26.44
N ASP A 154 7.94 17.74 -26.66
CA ASP A 154 8.62 18.72 -27.50
C ASP A 154 9.97 19.12 -26.91
N ASP A 155 9.99 19.34 -25.59
CA ASP A 155 11.20 19.53 -24.79
C ASP A 155 11.24 18.44 -23.71
N VAL A 156 12.19 17.52 -23.84
CA VAL A 156 12.30 16.35 -22.96
C VAL A 156 12.83 16.68 -21.57
N VAL A 157 13.36 17.89 -21.34
CA VAL A 157 13.91 18.33 -20.05
C VAL A 157 12.98 19.33 -19.38
N ALA A 158 12.63 20.42 -20.05
CA ALA A 158 11.81 21.49 -19.48
C ALA A 158 10.31 21.30 -19.73
N GLY A 159 9.93 20.49 -20.71
CA GLY A 159 8.52 20.25 -21.08
C GLY A 159 7.81 19.21 -20.23
N VAL A 160 8.50 18.58 -19.27
CA VAL A 160 7.88 17.59 -18.36
C VAL A 160 7.54 18.24 -17.03
N HIS A 161 6.24 18.35 -16.75
CA HIS A 161 5.78 18.81 -15.45
C HIS A 161 6.34 17.92 -14.31
N PRO A 162 6.79 18.48 -13.16
CA PRO A 162 7.45 17.74 -12.08
C PRO A 162 6.74 16.47 -11.63
N PHE A 163 5.41 16.52 -11.51
CA PHE A 163 4.58 15.35 -11.18
C PHE A 163 4.86 14.13 -12.08
N PHE A 164 5.10 14.34 -13.37
CA PHE A 164 5.32 13.26 -14.35
C PHE A 164 6.78 12.82 -14.48
N GLN A 165 7.73 13.46 -13.77
CA GLN A 165 9.15 13.09 -13.82
C GLN A 165 9.41 11.73 -13.17
N THR A 166 8.61 11.36 -12.16
CA THR A 166 8.75 10.09 -11.41
C THR A 166 7.55 9.14 -11.59
N THR A 167 6.48 9.57 -12.25
CA THR A 167 5.20 8.81 -12.33
C THR A 167 4.78 8.43 -13.76
N ALA A 168 5.45 8.94 -14.80
CA ALA A 168 5.15 8.57 -16.19
C ALA A 168 6.03 7.42 -16.70
N THR A 169 7.34 7.52 -16.47
CA THR A 169 8.32 6.50 -16.89
C THR A 169 8.33 5.34 -15.91
N ALA A 170 8.22 4.12 -16.44
CA ALA A 170 8.30 2.90 -15.64
C ALA A 170 9.76 2.49 -15.40
N LEU A 171 10.40 3.12 -14.40
CA LEU A 171 11.77 2.78 -14.00
C LEU A 171 11.81 1.39 -13.38
N HIS A 172 12.34 0.42 -14.14
CA HIS A 172 12.48 -0.95 -13.67
C HIS A 172 13.94 -1.32 -13.45
N MET A 173 14.17 -2.23 -12.50
CA MET A 173 15.43 -2.89 -12.27
C MET A 173 15.19 -4.40 -12.24
N GLU A 174 16.02 -5.16 -12.96
CA GLU A 174 16.09 -6.61 -12.82
C GLU A 174 17.39 -6.92 -12.07
N ASP A 175 17.23 -7.55 -10.90
CA ASP A 175 18.29 -7.75 -9.91
C ASP A 175 18.96 -6.42 -9.51
N ALA A 176 20.21 -6.17 -9.93
CA ALA A 176 20.94 -4.94 -9.67
C ALA A 176 21.11 -4.02 -10.90
N GLU A 177 20.48 -4.38 -12.03
CA GLU A 177 20.64 -3.64 -13.29
C GLU A 177 19.36 -2.97 -13.73
N TYR A 178 19.47 -1.67 -14.06
CA TYR A 178 18.35 -0.95 -14.65
C TYR A 178 17.92 -1.60 -15.96
N SER A 179 16.63 -1.90 -16.05
CA SER A 179 16.04 -2.36 -17.29
C SER A 179 15.99 -1.22 -18.29
N THR A 180 16.61 -1.41 -19.45
CA THR A 180 16.60 -0.41 -20.54
C THR A 180 15.40 -0.56 -21.47
N LYS A 181 14.68 -1.69 -21.38
CA LYS A 181 13.50 -2.01 -22.19
C LYS A 181 12.53 -2.89 -21.42
N LEU A 182 11.24 -2.57 -21.54
CA LEU A 182 10.16 -3.44 -21.07
C LEU A 182 9.81 -4.47 -22.16
N PRO A 183 9.21 -5.61 -21.78
CA PRO A 183 8.63 -6.56 -22.74
C PRO A 183 7.65 -5.90 -23.71
N GLU A 184 7.57 -6.39 -24.96
CA GLU A 184 6.67 -5.80 -25.98
C GLU A 184 5.19 -5.86 -25.57
N ASP A 185 4.78 -6.89 -24.84
CA ASP A 185 3.42 -7.11 -24.35
C ASP A 185 3.25 -6.72 -22.87
N PHE A 186 4.08 -5.78 -22.39
CA PHE A 186 4.10 -5.35 -21.00
C PHE A 186 2.73 -4.81 -20.56
N TYR A 187 2.20 -5.44 -19.51
CA TYR A 187 1.18 -4.88 -18.65
C TYR A 187 1.54 -5.25 -17.22
N SER A 188 1.77 -4.25 -16.38
CA SER A 188 2.30 -4.39 -15.01
C SER A 188 1.87 -5.67 -14.27
N SER A 189 0.59 -5.84 -13.93
CA SER A 189 0.10 -7.00 -13.16
C SER A 189 0.37 -8.34 -13.85
N LYS A 190 0.23 -8.40 -15.17
CA LYS A 190 0.55 -9.61 -15.96
C LYS A 190 2.04 -9.94 -15.89
N THR A 191 2.88 -8.93 -16.09
CA THR A 191 4.34 -9.09 -16.10
C THR A 191 4.86 -9.50 -14.72
N TYR A 192 4.39 -8.86 -13.64
CA TYR A 192 4.85 -9.18 -12.28
C TYR A 192 4.51 -10.62 -11.86
N ALA A 193 3.28 -11.08 -12.13
CA ALA A 193 2.90 -12.47 -11.88
C ALA A 193 3.72 -13.44 -12.76
N SER A 194 3.95 -13.13 -14.03
CA SER A 194 4.80 -13.96 -14.89
C SER A 194 6.24 -14.06 -14.37
N LYS A 195 6.83 -12.95 -13.91
CA LYS A 195 8.20 -12.91 -13.40
C LYS A 195 8.38 -13.67 -12.09
N VAL A 196 7.43 -13.58 -11.15
CA VAL A 196 7.52 -14.39 -9.93
C VAL A 196 7.37 -15.89 -10.22
N ILE A 197 6.49 -16.28 -11.17
CA ILE A 197 6.36 -17.67 -11.63
C ILE A 197 7.66 -18.14 -12.29
N GLU A 198 8.24 -17.32 -13.17
CA GLU A 198 9.55 -17.56 -13.80
C GLU A 198 10.60 -17.84 -12.71
N PHE A 199 10.76 -16.94 -11.74
CA PHE A 199 11.75 -17.09 -10.67
C PHE A 199 11.51 -18.32 -9.78
N LEU A 200 10.26 -18.69 -9.50
CA LEU A 200 9.93 -19.91 -8.76
C LEU A 200 10.28 -21.17 -9.57
N SER A 201 9.98 -21.16 -10.87
CA SER A 201 10.20 -22.29 -11.79
C SER A 201 11.66 -22.51 -12.15
N GLU A 202 12.45 -21.44 -12.21
CA GLU A 202 13.86 -21.45 -12.58
C GLU A 202 14.80 -21.48 -11.37
N ARG A 203 14.28 -21.83 -10.18
CA ARG A 203 15.11 -22.03 -8.99
C ARG A 203 16.28 -22.96 -9.29
N PRO A 204 17.54 -22.54 -8.99
CA PRO A 204 18.69 -23.41 -9.17
C PRO A 204 18.54 -24.73 -8.40
N GLU A 205 19.16 -25.80 -8.88
CA GLU A 205 19.08 -27.11 -8.23
C GLU A 205 19.52 -27.06 -6.75
N SER A 206 20.48 -26.18 -6.41
CA SER A 206 20.93 -25.95 -5.03
C SER A 206 19.88 -25.31 -4.12
N GLU A 207 18.86 -24.68 -4.70
CA GLU A 207 17.76 -24.01 -4.00
C GLU A 207 16.47 -24.82 -4.00
N LYS A 208 16.38 -25.90 -4.81
CA LYS A 208 15.23 -26.80 -4.79
C LYS A 208 15.12 -27.51 -3.44
N GLY A 209 13.90 -27.55 -2.91
CA GLY A 209 13.61 -28.11 -1.58
C GLY A 209 13.93 -27.18 -0.40
N LYS A 210 14.53 -26.00 -0.63
CA LYS A 210 14.59 -24.92 0.37
C LYS A 210 13.29 -24.12 0.34
N PRO A 211 12.86 -23.56 1.50
CA PRO A 211 11.68 -22.71 1.51
C PRO A 211 11.97 -21.38 0.80
N PHE A 212 10.93 -20.75 0.27
CA PHE A 212 11.02 -19.45 -0.39
C PHE A 212 10.24 -18.36 0.35
N PHE A 213 10.65 -17.12 0.13
CA PHE A 213 9.85 -15.93 0.42
C PHE A 213 9.63 -15.18 -0.89
N ALA A 214 8.38 -15.16 -1.35
CA ALA A 214 7.97 -14.47 -2.56
C ALA A 214 7.19 -13.21 -2.19
N TYR A 215 7.68 -12.06 -2.61
CA TYR A 215 7.03 -10.77 -2.45
C TYR A 215 6.48 -10.32 -3.81
N LEU A 216 5.16 -10.20 -3.90
CA LEU A 216 4.43 -9.82 -5.12
C LEU A 216 3.65 -8.51 -4.88
N PRO A 217 4.36 -7.36 -4.80
CA PRO A 217 3.73 -6.06 -4.69
C PRO A 217 3.25 -5.55 -6.05
N PHE A 218 1.96 -5.69 -6.34
CA PHE A 218 1.39 -5.09 -7.53
C PHE A 218 1.52 -3.55 -7.50
N THR A 219 1.41 -2.95 -8.68
CA THR A 219 1.15 -1.51 -8.84
C THR A 219 -0.33 -1.23 -9.05
N ALA A 220 -1.17 -2.25 -9.25
CA ALA A 220 -2.61 -2.10 -9.39
C ALA A 220 -3.29 -2.13 -8.01
N PRO A 221 -4.43 -1.44 -7.82
CA PRO A 221 -5.14 -0.59 -8.81
C PRO A 221 -4.73 0.91 -8.78
N HIS A 222 -3.50 1.24 -8.41
CA HIS A 222 -3.00 2.63 -8.39
C HIS A 222 -3.12 3.31 -9.77
N TRP A 223 -3.17 4.64 -9.78
CA TRP A 223 -3.19 5.45 -11.01
C TRP A 223 -1.82 5.45 -11.72
N PRO A 224 -1.78 5.75 -13.04
CA PRO A 224 -2.92 6.05 -13.92
C PRO A 224 -3.82 4.84 -14.15
N LEU A 225 -5.13 5.02 -13.99
CA LEU A 225 -6.07 3.89 -14.10
C LEU A 225 -6.10 3.37 -15.54
N GLN A 226 -5.62 2.14 -15.72
CA GLN A 226 -5.31 1.54 -17.01
C GLN A 226 -5.49 0.01 -16.96
N ALA A 227 -6.36 -0.53 -17.81
CA ALA A 227 -6.65 -1.97 -17.86
C ALA A 227 -6.91 -2.46 -19.29
N PRO A 228 -6.69 -3.74 -19.62
CA PRO A 228 -6.98 -4.27 -20.95
C PRO A 228 -8.47 -4.12 -21.29
N LYS A 229 -8.77 -3.66 -22.51
CA LYS A 229 -10.12 -3.29 -22.94
C LYS A 229 -11.18 -4.38 -22.70
N PRO A 230 -10.90 -5.67 -22.97
CA PRO A 230 -11.87 -6.73 -22.74
C PRO A 230 -12.33 -6.86 -21.28
N TYR A 231 -11.50 -6.47 -20.30
CA TYR A 231 -11.89 -6.46 -18.88
C TYR A 231 -12.75 -5.23 -18.56
N VAL A 232 -12.35 -4.05 -19.05
CA VAL A 232 -13.14 -2.81 -18.87
C VAL A 232 -14.55 -2.97 -19.44
N ASP A 233 -14.67 -3.59 -20.62
CA ASP A 233 -15.96 -3.79 -21.28
C ASP A 233 -16.93 -4.69 -20.47
N LYS A 234 -16.45 -5.51 -19.53
CA LYS A 234 -17.31 -6.31 -18.61
C LYS A 234 -18.09 -5.43 -17.63
N TYR A 235 -17.52 -4.29 -17.27
CA TYR A 235 -18.09 -3.36 -16.27
C TYR A 235 -18.91 -2.23 -16.90
N ARG A 236 -19.09 -2.24 -18.24
CA ARG A 236 -19.81 -1.17 -18.94
C ARG A 236 -21.20 -0.93 -18.34
N GLY A 237 -21.44 0.30 -17.88
CA GLY A 237 -22.70 0.73 -17.29
C GLY A 237 -22.93 0.27 -15.85
N LYS A 238 -21.99 -0.47 -15.25
CA LYS A 238 -22.10 -0.97 -13.87
C LYS A 238 -22.09 0.17 -12.84
N TYR A 239 -21.51 1.31 -13.19
CA TYR A 239 -21.24 2.44 -12.29
C TYR A 239 -21.99 3.72 -12.69
N ASP A 240 -23.00 3.62 -13.55
CA ASP A 240 -23.77 4.77 -14.06
C ASP A 240 -24.62 5.46 -12.97
N ASP A 241 -24.94 4.75 -11.89
CA ASP A 241 -25.68 5.29 -10.74
C ASP A 241 -24.79 6.08 -9.76
N GLY A 242 -23.46 6.06 -9.98
CA GLY A 242 -22.51 6.90 -9.26
C GLY A 242 -22.02 6.38 -7.90
N PRO A 243 -21.04 7.09 -7.29
CA PRO A 243 -20.31 6.63 -6.11
C PRO A 243 -21.15 6.56 -4.84
N ALA A 244 -22.18 7.40 -4.71
CA ALA A 244 -23.06 7.40 -3.55
C ALA A 244 -23.91 6.12 -3.49
N VAL A 245 -24.40 5.65 -4.63
CA VAL A 245 -25.13 4.38 -4.73
C VAL A 245 -24.19 3.21 -4.44
N LEU A 246 -23.01 3.19 -5.07
CA LEU A 246 -22.01 2.15 -4.79
C LEU A 246 -21.64 2.08 -3.30
N ARG A 247 -21.43 3.23 -2.64
CA ARG A 247 -21.14 3.30 -1.20
C ARG A 247 -22.23 2.64 -0.36
N LEU A 248 -23.50 2.83 -0.70
CA LEU A 248 -24.62 2.20 0.00
C LEU A 248 -24.67 0.68 -0.26
N GLU A 249 -24.43 0.24 -1.49
CA GLU A 249 -24.36 -1.18 -1.84
C GLU A 249 -23.24 -1.90 -1.07
N ARG A 250 -22.04 -1.30 -1.02
CA ARG A 250 -20.89 -1.83 -0.27
C ARG A 250 -21.17 -1.89 1.23
N LEU A 251 -21.73 -0.83 1.81
CA LEU A 251 -22.10 -0.81 3.23
C LEU A 251 -23.10 -1.93 3.57
N GLU A 252 -24.09 -2.18 2.70
CA GLU A 252 -25.04 -3.26 2.95
C GLU A 252 -24.39 -4.64 2.84
N LYS A 253 -23.51 -4.84 1.85
CA LYS A 253 -22.74 -6.09 1.76
C LYS A 253 -21.80 -6.32 2.92
N LEU A 254 -21.15 -5.27 3.44
CA LEU A 254 -20.33 -5.38 4.64
C LEU A 254 -21.17 -5.83 5.86
N LYS A 255 -22.41 -5.34 6.00
CA LYS A 255 -23.34 -5.76 7.05
C LYS A 255 -23.79 -7.22 6.87
N GLU A 256 -24.16 -7.61 5.65
CA GLU A 256 -24.54 -8.99 5.33
C GLU A 256 -23.41 -9.99 5.65
N LEU A 257 -22.14 -9.60 5.42
CA LEU A 257 -20.97 -10.42 5.68
C LEU A 257 -20.51 -10.39 7.15
N GLY A 258 -21.14 -9.59 8.01
CA GLY A 258 -20.74 -9.42 9.41
C GLY A 258 -19.40 -8.72 9.61
N LEU A 259 -18.95 -7.94 8.63
CA LEU A 259 -17.71 -7.15 8.71
C LEU A 259 -17.94 -5.80 9.41
N VAL A 260 -19.18 -5.33 9.46
CA VAL A 260 -19.58 -4.14 10.22
C VAL A 260 -20.90 -4.39 10.94
N ALA A 261 -21.15 -3.65 12.02
CA ALA A 261 -22.40 -3.77 12.76
C ALA A 261 -23.62 -3.33 11.90
N PRO A 262 -24.80 -3.97 12.05
CA PRO A 262 -26.00 -3.61 11.30
C PRO A 262 -26.43 -2.13 11.47
N ASP A 263 -26.22 -1.58 12.66
CA ASP A 263 -26.54 -0.21 13.07
C ASP A 263 -25.37 0.77 12.94
N ILE A 264 -24.30 0.38 12.24
CA ILE A 264 -23.13 1.24 12.02
C ILE A 264 -23.51 2.59 11.42
N VAL A 265 -22.95 3.66 11.98
CA VAL A 265 -23.02 5.02 11.44
C VAL A 265 -21.77 5.26 10.59
N PRO A 266 -21.90 5.32 9.25
CA PRO A 266 -20.75 5.58 8.40
C PRO A 266 -20.38 7.07 8.45
N HIS A 267 -19.09 7.39 8.37
CA HIS A 267 -18.65 8.78 8.26
C HIS A 267 -19.17 9.41 6.96
N ASP A 268 -19.60 10.68 7.03
CA ASP A 268 -20.02 11.43 5.84
C ASP A 268 -18.89 11.54 4.80
N VAL A 269 -19.24 11.59 3.53
CA VAL A 269 -18.25 11.80 2.46
C VAL A 269 -17.64 13.19 2.62
N VAL A 270 -16.32 13.27 2.71
CA VAL A 270 -15.59 14.53 2.82
C VAL A 270 -14.89 14.84 1.50
N THR A 271 -15.24 15.98 0.93
CA THR A 271 -14.67 16.50 -0.33
C THR A 271 -13.75 17.70 -0.04
N GLY A 272 -12.98 18.11 -1.05
CA GLY A 272 -12.07 19.25 -0.97
C GLY A 272 -12.27 20.21 -2.14
N PRO A 273 -11.55 21.35 -2.15
CA PRO A 273 -11.62 22.30 -3.26
C PRO A 273 -11.32 21.61 -4.60
N GLY A 274 -12.23 21.76 -5.57
CA GLY A 274 -12.10 21.16 -6.91
C GLY A 274 -12.85 19.84 -7.09
N ASP A 275 -13.25 19.16 -6.01
CA ASP A 275 -14.08 17.97 -6.10
C ASP A 275 -15.50 18.36 -6.56
N LEU A 276 -16.04 17.67 -7.55
CA LEU A 276 -17.40 17.85 -8.05
C LEU A 276 -18.32 16.77 -7.48
N ASP A 277 -19.52 17.15 -7.05
CA ASP A 277 -20.54 16.18 -6.64
C ASP A 277 -21.23 15.58 -7.87
N TRP A 278 -21.48 14.27 -7.83
CA TRP A 278 -22.09 13.51 -8.93
C TRP A 278 -23.37 14.14 -9.51
N GLU A 279 -24.25 14.61 -8.64
CA GLU A 279 -25.52 15.26 -8.99
C GLU A 279 -25.34 16.60 -9.71
N THR A 280 -24.18 17.23 -9.55
CA THR A 280 -23.86 18.55 -10.14
C THR A 280 -23.01 18.45 -11.41
N MET A 281 -22.44 17.28 -11.69
CA MET A 281 -21.65 17.02 -12.89
C MET A 281 -22.49 17.14 -14.17
N SER A 282 -21.83 17.41 -15.30
CA SER A 282 -22.45 17.25 -16.62
C SER A 282 -22.62 15.76 -16.96
N ASP A 283 -23.45 15.44 -17.95
CA ASP A 283 -23.58 14.05 -18.44
C ASP A 283 -22.26 13.48 -18.95
N GLU A 284 -21.44 14.32 -19.60
CA GLU A 284 -20.13 13.93 -20.11
C GLU A 284 -19.14 13.63 -18.97
N ASP A 285 -19.13 14.47 -17.93
CA ASP A 285 -18.26 14.27 -16.77
C ASP A 285 -18.67 13.03 -15.95
N ARG A 286 -19.98 12.80 -15.78
CA ARG A 286 -20.50 11.56 -15.17
C ARG A 286 -20.05 10.33 -15.97
N ALA A 287 -20.21 10.36 -17.30
CA ALA A 287 -19.81 9.23 -18.15
C ALA A 287 -18.31 8.95 -18.06
N LYS A 288 -17.46 9.98 -18.04
CA LYS A 288 -16.01 9.82 -17.84
C LYS A 288 -15.68 9.31 -16.44
N SER A 289 -16.36 9.79 -15.40
CA SER A 289 -16.18 9.35 -14.01
C SER A 289 -16.59 7.87 -13.83
N ALA A 290 -17.75 7.46 -14.36
CA ALA A 290 -18.17 6.05 -14.39
C ALA A 290 -17.15 5.18 -15.13
N ARG A 291 -16.73 5.59 -16.33
CA ARG A 291 -15.70 4.87 -17.10
C ARG A 291 -14.39 4.72 -16.32
N THR A 292 -13.99 5.73 -15.55
CA THR A 292 -12.80 5.63 -14.69
C THR A 292 -12.97 4.54 -13.62
N MET A 293 -14.15 4.40 -13.01
CA MET A 293 -14.46 3.32 -12.08
C MET A 293 -14.55 1.95 -12.77
N GLU A 294 -15.08 1.86 -13.99
CA GLU A 294 -15.05 0.63 -14.82
C GLU A 294 -13.62 0.14 -15.07
N VAL A 295 -12.70 1.08 -15.33
CA VAL A 295 -11.28 0.78 -15.51
C VAL A 295 -10.65 0.33 -14.18
N TYR A 296 -10.96 0.99 -13.07
CA TYR A 296 -10.51 0.58 -11.74
C TYR A 296 -10.91 -0.87 -11.42
N ALA A 297 -12.20 -1.19 -11.60
CA ALA A 297 -12.72 -2.55 -11.40
C ALA A 297 -12.01 -3.59 -12.28
N ALA A 298 -11.76 -3.24 -13.54
CA ALA A 298 -10.99 -4.08 -14.44
C ALA A 298 -9.52 -4.27 -14.01
N MET A 299 -8.87 -3.25 -13.43
CA MET A 299 -7.51 -3.40 -12.89
C MET A 299 -7.48 -4.39 -11.73
N VAL A 300 -8.47 -4.32 -10.84
CA VAL A 300 -8.61 -5.23 -9.68
C VAL A 300 -8.88 -6.67 -10.16
N GLU A 301 -9.79 -6.88 -11.11
CA GLU A 301 -10.03 -8.23 -11.68
C GLU A 301 -8.78 -8.80 -12.37
N VAL A 302 -8.04 -7.98 -13.13
CA VAL A 302 -6.80 -8.45 -13.78
C VAL A 302 -5.71 -8.75 -12.74
N MET A 303 -5.62 -7.98 -11.66
CA MET A 303 -4.73 -8.31 -10.55
C MET A 303 -5.13 -9.66 -9.92
N ASP A 304 -6.41 -9.88 -9.64
CA ASP A 304 -6.92 -11.14 -9.08
C ASP A 304 -6.63 -12.34 -9.98
N GLU A 305 -6.88 -12.22 -11.29
CA GLU A 305 -6.56 -13.29 -12.25
C GLU A 305 -5.06 -13.64 -12.21
N ASN A 306 -4.20 -12.64 -12.08
CA ASN A 306 -2.75 -12.82 -12.00
C ASN A 306 -2.29 -13.39 -10.65
N ILE A 307 -2.98 -13.09 -9.56
CA ILE A 307 -2.83 -13.78 -8.28
C ILE A 307 -3.19 -15.26 -8.46
N GLY A 308 -4.32 -15.54 -9.13
CA GLY A 308 -4.76 -16.89 -9.48
C GLY A 308 -3.69 -17.70 -10.20
N ARG A 309 -3.03 -17.12 -11.22
CA ARG A 309 -1.92 -17.76 -11.94
C ARG A 309 -0.76 -18.19 -11.03
N VAL A 310 -0.38 -17.34 -10.06
CA VAL A 310 0.71 -17.65 -9.11
C VAL A 310 0.28 -18.75 -8.14
N VAL A 311 -0.95 -18.65 -7.61
CA VAL A 311 -1.51 -19.67 -6.71
C VAL A 311 -1.66 -21.01 -7.42
N ASP A 312 -2.12 -21.03 -8.66
CA ASP A 312 -2.23 -22.24 -9.47
C ASP A 312 -0.87 -22.87 -9.76
N TYR A 313 0.16 -22.06 -10.00
CA TYR A 313 1.52 -22.57 -10.10
C TYR A 313 1.94 -23.28 -8.80
N LEU A 314 1.69 -22.68 -7.62
CA LEU A 314 2.00 -23.33 -6.33
C LEU A 314 1.24 -24.64 -6.13
N ARG A 315 -0.02 -24.74 -6.60
CA ARG A 315 -0.77 -25.99 -6.58
C ARG A 315 -0.15 -27.03 -7.49
N GLN A 316 0.25 -26.64 -8.70
CA GLN A 316 0.88 -27.52 -9.68
C GLN A 316 2.27 -27.99 -9.24
N SER A 317 3.02 -27.15 -8.52
CA SER A 317 4.34 -27.51 -7.97
C SER A 317 4.25 -28.31 -6.66
N GLY A 318 3.06 -28.44 -6.07
CA GLY A 318 2.84 -29.10 -4.78
C GLY A 318 3.31 -28.28 -3.58
N GLU A 319 3.53 -26.98 -3.75
CA GLU A 319 4.02 -26.09 -2.68
C GLU A 319 2.91 -25.29 -1.99
N TYR A 320 1.69 -25.26 -2.57
CA TYR A 320 0.55 -24.47 -2.06
C TYR A 320 0.21 -24.75 -0.60
N ASP A 321 0.17 -26.02 -0.20
CA ASP A 321 -0.20 -26.42 1.16
C ASP A 321 0.85 -25.97 2.16
N ASP A 322 2.13 -26.02 1.80
CA ASP A 322 3.26 -25.56 2.62
C ASP A 322 3.49 -24.03 2.54
N THR A 323 2.67 -23.28 1.80
CA THR A 323 2.77 -21.81 1.71
C THR A 323 1.77 -21.11 2.62
N ILE A 324 2.26 -20.19 3.44
CA ILE A 324 1.45 -19.13 4.06
C ILE A 324 1.29 -18.01 3.03
N ILE A 325 0.05 -17.68 2.67
CA ILE A 325 -0.27 -16.64 1.68
C ILE A 325 -0.95 -15.47 2.40
N CYS A 326 -0.36 -14.29 2.28
CA CYS A 326 -0.88 -13.04 2.82
C CYS A 326 -1.22 -12.09 1.67
N PHE A 327 -2.47 -11.65 1.56
CA PHE A 327 -2.90 -10.61 0.64
C PHE A 327 -3.36 -9.39 1.42
N MET A 328 -2.84 -8.20 1.07
CA MET A 328 -3.21 -6.94 1.72
C MET A 328 -3.19 -5.78 0.72
N SER A 329 -3.87 -4.67 1.05
CA SER A 329 -3.56 -3.36 0.45
C SER A 329 -2.47 -2.65 1.27
N ASP A 330 -1.74 -1.71 0.67
CA ASP A 330 -0.70 -0.94 1.37
C ASP A 330 -1.19 0.34 2.05
N ASN A 331 -2.37 0.82 1.70
CA ASN A 331 -3.05 1.94 2.35
C ASN A 331 -4.54 1.93 1.96
N GLY A 332 -5.31 2.86 2.53
CA GLY A 332 -6.69 3.10 2.11
C GLY A 332 -6.81 3.46 0.63
N ALA A 333 -8.05 3.48 0.13
CA ALA A 333 -8.38 3.83 -1.25
C ALA A 333 -7.87 5.24 -1.62
N GLU A 334 -7.55 5.50 -2.89
CA GLU A 334 -6.94 6.76 -3.34
C GLU A 334 -7.92 7.92 -3.64
N GLY A 335 -8.29 8.71 -2.64
CA GLY A 335 -9.23 9.83 -2.87
C GLY A 335 -8.60 11.14 -3.35
N ALA A 336 -7.32 11.19 -3.74
CA ALA A 336 -6.68 12.44 -4.13
C ALA A 336 -7.24 13.00 -5.46
N SER A 337 -7.37 14.33 -5.48
CA SER A 337 -7.63 15.14 -6.69
C SER A 337 -6.34 15.88 -7.02
N TYR A 338 -5.48 15.26 -7.84
CA TYR A 338 -4.10 15.71 -8.04
C TYR A 338 -4.01 17.09 -8.70
N GLU A 339 -4.97 17.44 -9.55
CA GLU A 339 -5.13 18.77 -10.15
C GLU A 339 -5.37 19.89 -9.14
N ALA A 340 -5.89 19.54 -7.95
CA ALA A 340 -6.12 20.46 -6.83
C ALA A 340 -5.06 20.35 -5.72
N SER A 341 -4.10 19.41 -5.85
CA SER A 341 -3.08 19.14 -4.83
C SER A 341 -1.88 20.09 -4.95
N PRO A 342 -1.26 20.51 -3.82
CA PRO A 342 0.00 21.26 -3.83
C PRO A 342 1.15 20.54 -4.56
N LEU A 343 1.18 19.20 -4.58
CA LEU A 343 2.18 18.43 -5.35
C LEU A 343 1.89 18.41 -6.83
N GLY A 344 0.61 18.44 -7.18
CA GLY A 344 0.20 18.51 -8.56
C GLY A 344 0.47 19.87 -9.17
N GLY A 345 0.33 20.94 -8.36
CA GLY A 345 0.64 22.29 -8.78
C GLY A 345 -0.22 22.78 -9.95
N SER A 346 -0.02 24.04 -10.34
CA SER A 346 -0.63 24.57 -11.56
C SER A 346 0.01 23.92 -12.79
N GLY A 347 -0.80 23.32 -13.67
CA GLY A 347 -0.34 22.87 -14.99
C GLY A 347 -0.43 21.37 -15.24
N ILE A 348 -0.83 20.54 -14.27
CA ILE A 348 -1.16 19.12 -14.52
C ILE A 348 -2.20 19.00 -15.63
N THR A 349 -3.31 19.74 -15.54
CA THR A 349 -4.39 19.67 -16.52
C THR A 349 -3.88 20.02 -17.92
N ALA A 350 -3.13 21.11 -18.06
CA ALA A 350 -2.54 21.53 -19.32
C ALA A 350 -1.53 20.49 -19.88
N HIS A 351 -0.77 19.83 -19.00
CA HIS A 351 0.14 18.75 -19.41
C HIS A 351 -0.63 17.53 -19.91
N LEU A 352 -1.70 17.14 -19.20
CA LEU A 352 -2.56 16.03 -19.59
C LEU A 352 -3.25 16.30 -20.93
N GLU A 353 -3.87 17.46 -21.10
CA GLU A 353 -4.53 17.87 -22.35
C GLU A 353 -3.57 17.89 -23.54
N LYS A 354 -2.29 18.19 -23.32
CA LYS A 354 -1.28 18.25 -24.38
C LYS A 354 -0.73 16.88 -24.76
N TYR A 355 -0.52 15.99 -23.80
CA TYR A 355 0.28 14.78 -23.97
C TYR A 355 -0.49 13.46 -23.85
N TYR A 356 -1.74 13.50 -23.38
CA TYR A 356 -2.59 12.33 -23.16
C TYR A 356 -3.97 12.52 -23.80
N ASP A 357 -4.68 11.42 -24.00
CA ASP A 357 -6.06 11.41 -24.49
C ASP A 357 -6.98 10.82 -23.40
N ASN A 358 -7.69 11.70 -22.71
CA ASN A 358 -8.68 11.37 -21.69
C ASN A 358 -10.13 11.50 -22.22
N SER A 359 -10.33 11.36 -23.54
CA SER A 359 -11.67 11.20 -24.11
C SER A 359 -12.33 9.93 -23.58
N LEU A 360 -13.66 9.93 -23.47
CA LEU A 360 -14.43 8.85 -22.85
C LEU A 360 -14.05 7.45 -23.38
N GLU A 361 -13.91 7.31 -24.71
CA GLU A 361 -13.57 6.03 -25.34
C GLU A 361 -12.11 5.59 -25.13
N ASN A 362 -11.22 6.51 -24.78
CA ASN A 362 -9.80 6.24 -24.58
C ASN A 362 -9.40 6.06 -23.11
N ILE A 363 -10.24 6.43 -22.14
CA ILE A 363 -9.96 6.19 -20.72
C ILE A 363 -9.66 4.70 -20.45
N GLY A 364 -8.53 4.45 -19.78
CA GLY A 364 -8.00 3.12 -19.48
C GLY A 364 -7.04 2.54 -20.51
N ARG A 365 -6.76 3.27 -21.61
CA ARG A 365 -5.75 2.91 -22.63
C ARG A 365 -4.34 3.42 -22.25
N PRO A 366 -3.27 2.92 -22.89
CA PRO A 366 -1.89 3.29 -22.56
C PRO A 366 -1.61 4.81 -22.54
N ASN A 367 -2.23 5.58 -23.42
CA ASN A 367 -2.06 7.04 -23.51
C ASN A 367 -3.18 7.84 -22.83
N SER A 368 -3.93 7.23 -21.91
CA SER A 368 -4.81 7.94 -20.97
C SER A 368 -4.14 8.02 -19.60
N TYR A 369 -4.48 9.05 -18.81
CA TYR A 369 -3.95 9.23 -17.46
C TYR A 369 -5.03 9.87 -16.59
N VAL A 370 -5.67 9.04 -15.77
CA VAL A 370 -6.80 9.43 -14.90
C VAL A 370 -6.69 8.80 -13.52
N TRP A 371 -7.39 9.38 -12.56
CA TRP A 371 -7.64 8.92 -11.20
C TRP A 371 -9.14 9.11 -10.90
N TYR A 372 -9.70 8.34 -9.96
CA TYR A 372 -11.15 8.34 -9.70
C TYR A 372 -11.62 9.34 -8.62
N GLY A 373 -10.74 9.96 -7.85
CA GLY A 373 -11.09 11.00 -6.88
C GLY A 373 -11.83 10.53 -5.62
N SER A 374 -12.23 11.51 -4.80
CA SER A 374 -12.59 11.32 -3.39
C SER A 374 -13.91 10.57 -3.15
N HIS A 375 -14.93 10.74 -4.01
CA HIS A 375 -16.21 10.04 -3.83
C HIS A 375 -16.10 8.54 -4.07
N TRP A 376 -15.43 8.11 -5.16
CA TRP A 376 -15.24 6.69 -5.46
C TRP A 376 -14.36 6.01 -4.39
N ALA A 377 -13.28 6.66 -3.95
CA ALA A 377 -12.46 6.15 -2.86
C ALA A 377 -13.26 5.95 -1.56
N GLN A 378 -14.12 6.91 -1.19
CA GLN A 378 -14.94 6.82 0.01
C GLN A 378 -16.12 5.85 -0.10
N ALA A 379 -16.48 5.40 -1.30
CA ALA A 379 -17.36 4.25 -1.46
C ALA A 379 -16.67 2.96 -0.99
N ALA A 380 -15.36 2.83 -1.23
CA ALA A 380 -14.59 1.65 -0.88
C ALA A 380 -14.12 1.64 0.58
N THR A 381 -13.88 2.81 1.20
CA THR A 381 -13.43 2.91 2.61
C THR A 381 -14.57 2.91 3.62
N ALA A 382 -15.81 3.17 3.18
CA ALA A 382 -16.97 3.19 4.07
C ALA A 382 -17.06 1.90 4.91
N PRO A 383 -17.38 1.99 6.22
CA PRO A 383 -17.90 3.15 6.94
C PRO A 383 -16.84 4.17 7.41
N SER A 384 -15.56 3.90 7.17
CA SER A 384 -14.44 4.66 7.74
C SER A 384 -14.35 6.09 7.21
N ARG A 385 -13.78 6.98 8.03
CA ARG A 385 -13.52 8.37 7.68
C ARG A 385 -12.36 8.51 6.69
N LEU A 386 -12.59 9.27 5.62
CA LEU A 386 -11.60 9.61 4.59
C LEU A 386 -10.98 8.36 3.94
N TYR A 387 -9.70 8.44 3.58
CA TYR A 387 -9.03 7.60 2.59
C TYR A 387 -7.50 7.80 2.68
N LYS A 388 -6.72 7.29 1.71
CA LYS A 388 -5.25 7.44 1.62
C LYS A 388 -4.75 8.85 1.97
N MET A 389 -3.56 8.93 2.56
CA MET A 389 -2.89 10.14 3.08
C MET A 389 -3.48 10.74 4.37
N PHE A 390 -4.48 10.10 4.97
CA PHE A 390 -5.03 10.49 6.27
C PHE A 390 -4.87 9.37 7.29
N SER A 391 -4.45 9.70 8.51
CA SER A 391 -4.24 8.73 9.60
C SER A 391 -5.56 8.29 10.29
N THR A 392 -6.69 8.54 9.64
CA THR A 392 -8.03 8.03 9.99
C THR A 392 -8.16 6.56 9.63
N GLU A 393 -9.23 5.89 10.09
CA GLU A 393 -9.50 4.49 9.71
C GLU A 393 -9.57 4.31 8.18
N GLY A 394 -10.07 5.30 7.44
CA GLY A 394 -10.19 5.19 5.97
C GLY A 394 -8.85 5.17 5.24
N GLY A 395 -7.79 5.73 5.82
CA GLY A 395 -6.45 5.69 5.23
C GLY A 395 -5.56 4.58 5.77
N CYS A 396 -5.81 4.09 6.99
CA CYS A 396 -4.96 3.13 7.68
C CYS A 396 -5.55 1.71 7.80
N ARG A 397 -6.88 1.54 7.84
CA ARG A 397 -7.53 0.22 7.94
C ARG A 397 -7.73 -0.36 6.55
N VAL A 398 -7.11 -1.50 6.27
CA VAL A 398 -7.05 -2.09 4.92
C VAL A 398 -7.46 -3.56 4.94
N PRO A 399 -7.90 -4.13 3.80
CA PRO A 399 -8.29 -5.53 3.78
C PRO A 399 -7.03 -6.40 3.91
N LEU A 400 -7.13 -7.45 4.71
CA LEU A 400 -6.09 -8.48 4.83
C LEU A 400 -6.73 -9.87 4.79
N VAL A 401 -6.25 -10.69 3.87
CA VAL A 401 -6.59 -12.12 3.76
C VAL A 401 -5.35 -12.95 4.08
N LEU A 402 -5.49 -13.91 4.98
CA LEU A 402 -4.43 -14.84 5.34
C LEU A 402 -4.88 -16.29 5.09
N LYS A 403 -4.15 -17.00 4.25
CA LYS A 403 -4.22 -18.47 4.13
C LYS A 403 -3.04 -19.06 4.91
N PRO A 404 -3.28 -19.83 5.99
CA PRO A 404 -2.21 -20.49 6.74
C PRO A 404 -1.61 -21.67 5.95
N ALA A 405 -0.43 -22.14 6.36
CA ALA A 405 0.11 -23.41 5.85
C ALA A 405 -0.64 -24.61 6.44
N GLY A 406 -0.60 -25.73 5.72
CA GLY A 406 -1.28 -26.99 6.03
C GLY A 406 -2.70 -27.07 5.46
N ASP A 407 -3.25 -28.29 5.51
CA ASP A 407 -4.68 -28.57 5.37
C ASP A 407 -5.21 -28.82 6.78
N PRO A 408 -5.76 -27.81 7.48
CA PRO A 408 -6.28 -28.05 8.81
C PRO A 408 -7.47 -28.99 8.64
N GLU A 409 -7.28 -30.27 9.00
CA GLU A 409 -8.29 -31.35 9.01
C GLU A 409 -9.56 -31.01 9.84
N VAL A 410 -9.61 -29.82 10.43
CA VAL A 410 -10.81 -29.22 11.02
C VAL A 410 -11.08 -27.87 10.37
N LEU A 411 -11.95 -27.95 9.38
CA LEU A 411 -12.69 -26.84 8.80
C LEU A 411 -13.80 -26.41 9.75
N HIS A 412 -13.84 -25.12 10.07
CA HIS A 412 -15.14 -24.46 10.16
C HIS A 412 -15.56 -24.20 8.72
N GLU A 413 -16.76 -24.65 8.33
CA GLU A 413 -17.30 -24.38 7.00
C GLU A 413 -17.30 -22.86 6.75
N GLY A 414 -16.44 -22.39 5.86
CA GLY A 414 -16.28 -20.97 5.51
C GLY A 414 -15.25 -20.22 6.36
N GLY A 415 -14.31 -19.54 5.70
CA GLY A 415 -13.24 -18.75 6.35
C GLY A 415 -13.75 -17.74 7.38
N ARG A 416 -12.90 -17.40 8.35
CA ARG A 416 -13.27 -16.65 9.56
C ARG A 416 -12.98 -15.15 9.43
N VAL A 417 -13.78 -14.33 10.09
CA VAL A 417 -13.50 -12.89 10.29
C VAL A 417 -12.74 -12.72 11.60
N ILE A 418 -11.70 -11.88 11.59
CA ILE A 418 -10.83 -11.60 12.71
C ILE A 418 -10.86 -10.10 13.01
N ASP A 419 -11.40 -9.74 14.18
CA ASP A 419 -11.49 -8.35 14.65
C ASP A 419 -10.30 -7.95 15.56
N ALA A 420 -9.36 -8.86 15.81
CA ALA A 420 -8.18 -8.57 16.60
C ALA A 420 -7.35 -7.45 15.95
N PHE A 421 -7.04 -6.41 16.72
CA PHE A 421 -6.16 -5.34 16.25
C PHE A 421 -4.78 -5.89 15.92
N CYS A 422 -4.30 -5.57 14.71
CA CYS A 422 -2.95 -5.88 14.26
C CYS A 422 -2.47 -4.86 13.23
N THR A 423 -1.17 -4.86 12.97
CA THR A 423 -0.53 -3.91 12.06
C THR A 423 0.42 -4.59 11.11
N VAL A 424 0.79 -3.91 10.02
CA VAL A 424 1.81 -4.37 9.08
C VAL A 424 3.18 -4.62 9.73
N MET A 425 3.49 -3.94 10.85
CA MET A 425 4.73 -4.16 11.60
C MET A 425 4.82 -5.56 12.20
N ASP A 426 3.70 -6.24 12.38
CA ASP A 426 3.62 -7.57 12.96
C ASP A 426 4.01 -8.69 11.97
N ILE A 427 4.04 -8.40 10.67
CA ILE A 427 4.33 -9.40 9.64
C ILE A 427 5.77 -9.92 9.76
N VAL A 428 6.75 -9.05 9.98
CA VAL A 428 8.16 -9.45 10.15
C VAL A 428 8.36 -10.42 11.32
N PRO A 429 7.99 -10.09 12.58
CA PRO A 429 8.15 -11.04 13.67
C PRO A 429 7.34 -12.32 13.46
N THR A 430 6.16 -12.25 12.83
CA THR A 430 5.36 -13.44 12.48
C THR A 430 6.09 -14.38 11.52
N ILE A 431 6.61 -13.84 10.41
CA ILE A 431 7.34 -14.62 9.41
C ILE A 431 8.61 -15.22 10.02
N LEU A 432 9.36 -14.44 10.81
CA LEU A 432 10.57 -14.95 11.47
C LEU A 432 10.25 -16.11 12.42
N GLU A 433 9.17 -16.01 13.20
CA GLU A 433 8.80 -17.08 14.13
C GLU A 433 8.39 -18.37 13.40
N TYR A 434 7.56 -18.29 12.36
CA TYR A 434 7.24 -19.45 11.51
C TYR A 434 8.47 -20.01 10.78
N ALA A 435 9.44 -19.15 10.45
CA ALA A 435 10.70 -19.55 9.85
C ALA A 435 11.69 -20.19 10.85
N GLY A 436 11.38 -20.17 12.15
CA GLY A 436 12.30 -20.61 13.21
C GLY A 436 13.53 -19.71 13.36
N LEU A 437 13.39 -18.42 13.03
CA LEU A 437 14.43 -17.40 13.10
C LEU A 437 14.14 -16.41 14.23
N GLN A 438 15.18 -15.73 14.72
CA GLN A 438 15.06 -14.68 15.71
C GLN A 438 15.53 -13.35 15.14
N TYR A 439 14.90 -12.26 15.57
CA TYR A 439 15.37 -10.92 15.24
C TYR A 439 16.73 -10.67 15.94
N PRO A 440 17.74 -10.10 15.26
CA PRO A 440 19.12 -10.01 15.78
C PRO A 440 19.35 -8.97 16.90
N GLY A 441 18.28 -8.37 17.45
CA GLY A 441 18.38 -7.35 18.49
C GLY A 441 18.71 -5.98 17.92
N THR A 442 19.78 -5.33 18.38
CA THR A 442 20.14 -3.94 17.99
C THR A 442 21.38 -3.85 17.11
N THR A 443 21.92 -4.99 16.67
CA THR A 443 23.12 -5.04 15.82
C THR A 443 22.94 -6.11 14.76
N TYR A 444 23.26 -5.79 13.52
CA TYR A 444 23.26 -6.74 12.41
C TYR A 444 24.49 -6.49 11.54
N ARG A 445 25.29 -7.53 11.27
CA ARG A 445 26.52 -7.46 10.46
C ARG A 445 27.45 -6.28 10.80
N GLY A 446 27.57 -5.95 12.08
CA GLY A 446 28.43 -4.87 12.58
C GLY A 446 27.85 -3.46 12.55
N ARG A 447 26.63 -3.25 12.01
CA ARG A 447 25.91 -1.97 12.08
C ARG A 447 24.84 -1.99 13.17
N LYS A 448 24.60 -0.83 13.79
CA LYS A 448 23.48 -0.62 14.72
C LYS A 448 22.17 -0.61 13.93
N ILE A 449 21.16 -1.30 14.45
CA ILE A 449 19.82 -1.32 13.86
C ILE A 449 18.75 -1.05 14.91
N GLU A 450 17.58 -0.63 14.44
CA GLU A 450 16.37 -0.46 15.22
C GLU A 450 15.75 -1.80 15.59
N ARG A 451 14.93 -1.79 16.65
CA ARG A 451 14.16 -2.95 17.08
C ARG A 451 12.85 -3.02 16.29
N VAL A 452 12.34 -4.24 16.12
CA VAL A 452 10.93 -4.44 15.74
C VAL A 452 10.01 -3.84 16.80
N ARG A 453 8.92 -3.22 16.37
CA ARG A 453 7.83 -2.70 17.21
C ARG A 453 6.58 -3.58 17.14
N GLY A 454 6.41 -4.33 16.04
CA GLY A 454 5.35 -5.32 15.93
C GLY A 454 5.58 -6.55 16.80
N VAL A 455 4.54 -7.38 16.92
CA VAL A 455 4.56 -8.66 17.63
C VAL A 455 4.16 -9.79 16.69
N SER A 456 4.57 -11.01 16.99
CA SER A 456 4.20 -12.15 16.16
C SER A 456 2.72 -12.53 16.35
N TRP A 457 2.02 -12.82 15.25
CA TRP A 457 0.67 -13.38 15.25
C TRP A 457 0.63 -14.85 15.59
N LYS A 458 1.76 -15.56 15.53
CA LYS A 458 1.79 -17.03 15.67
C LYS A 458 1.08 -17.54 16.94
N PRO A 459 1.29 -16.97 18.15
CA PRO A 459 0.56 -17.41 19.34
C PRO A 459 -0.96 -17.29 19.20
N PHE A 460 -1.44 -16.19 18.60
CA PHE A 460 -2.86 -15.97 18.33
C PHE A 460 -3.39 -16.95 17.28
N LEU A 461 -2.69 -17.10 16.16
CA LEU A 461 -3.06 -18.02 15.09
C LEU A 461 -3.13 -19.47 15.58
N ASP A 462 -2.12 -19.92 16.31
CA ASP A 462 -2.09 -21.27 16.89
C ASP A 462 -3.28 -21.49 17.83
N ALA A 463 -3.70 -20.48 18.61
CA ALA A 463 -4.82 -20.57 19.52
C ALA A 463 -6.17 -20.68 18.81
N ILE A 464 -6.40 -19.86 17.76
CA ILE A 464 -7.69 -19.87 17.04
C ILE A 464 -7.85 -21.05 16.09
N MET A 465 -6.75 -21.72 15.72
CA MET A 465 -6.75 -22.85 14.80
C MET A 465 -6.99 -24.21 15.50
N VAL A 466 -7.22 -24.25 16.82
CA VAL A 466 -7.53 -25.49 17.55
C VAL A 466 -9.00 -25.91 17.39
N PRO A 467 -9.29 -27.17 17.02
CA PRO A 467 -10.65 -27.71 16.94
C PRO A 467 -11.42 -27.61 18.25
N GLY A 468 -12.63 -27.04 18.23
CA GLY A 468 -13.52 -27.02 19.41
C GLY A 468 -13.06 -26.12 20.55
N ALA A 469 -12.13 -25.18 20.28
CA ALA A 469 -11.84 -24.10 21.22
C ALA A 469 -13.13 -23.30 21.49
N ASP A 470 -13.62 -23.38 22.72
CA ASP A 470 -14.64 -22.49 23.25
C ASP A 470 -14.05 -21.09 23.23
N THR A 471 -14.57 -20.20 22.39
CA THR A 471 -14.10 -18.81 22.27
C THR A 471 -14.61 -17.95 23.44
N SER A 472 -14.93 -18.56 24.58
CA SER A 472 -15.27 -17.85 25.82
C SER A 472 -14.77 -18.59 27.08
N PRO A 473 -14.07 -17.91 28.02
CA PRO A 473 -13.54 -16.56 27.91
C PRO A 473 -12.23 -16.49 27.08
N ASP A 474 -12.03 -15.30 26.53
CA ASP A 474 -11.38 -14.92 25.27
C ASP A 474 -9.83 -15.12 25.19
N PRO A 475 -9.27 -15.95 24.29
CA PRO A 475 -7.81 -16.10 24.07
C PRO A 475 -7.17 -15.03 23.15
N SER A 476 -7.65 -13.78 23.14
CA SER A 476 -8.23 -13.19 21.90
C SER A 476 -7.67 -11.90 21.31
N SER A 477 -6.46 -11.47 21.67
CA SER A 477 -5.90 -10.25 21.09
C SER A 477 -4.44 -10.44 20.72
N ILE A 478 -4.06 -10.04 19.51
CA ILE A 478 -2.64 -9.97 19.09
C ILE A 478 -1.90 -8.94 19.95
N HIS A 479 -2.55 -7.81 20.22
CA HIS A 479 -2.07 -6.74 21.09
C HIS A 479 -3.03 -6.51 22.26
N GLY A 480 -2.52 -6.41 23.49
CA GLY A 480 -3.35 -6.14 24.67
C GLY A 480 -3.86 -4.70 24.75
N GLU A 481 -4.78 -4.42 25.67
CA GLU A 481 -5.44 -3.10 25.82
C GLU A 481 -4.48 -1.93 26.08
N GLU A 482 -3.31 -2.21 26.68
CA GLU A 482 -2.27 -1.21 26.95
C GLU A 482 -1.33 -0.95 25.77
N HIS A 483 -1.47 -1.70 24.67
CA HIS A 483 -0.63 -1.50 23.49
C HIS A 483 -0.90 -0.14 22.85
N VAL A 484 0.18 0.55 22.47
CA VAL A 484 0.13 1.88 21.86
C VAL A 484 0.72 1.83 20.46
N THR A 485 -0.02 2.35 19.49
CA THR A 485 0.42 2.50 18.11
C THR A 485 0.20 3.93 17.64
N GLY A 486 1.18 4.52 16.97
CA GLY A 486 1.09 5.86 16.38
C GLY A 486 1.16 5.81 14.86
N TRP A 487 0.66 6.87 14.22
CA TRP A 487 0.73 7.09 12.78
C TRP A 487 0.96 8.57 12.49
N GLU A 488 1.83 8.87 11.53
CA GLU A 488 1.89 10.21 10.94
C GLU A 488 2.25 10.08 9.47
N VAL A 489 1.42 10.62 8.59
CA VAL A 489 1.80 10.84 7.20
C VAL A 489 1.13 12.12 6.73
N ALA A 490 1.90 12.94 6.01
CA ALA A 490 1.42 14.14 5.32
C ALA A 490 0.72 15.16 6.25
N GLY A 491 1.17 15.22 7.51
CA GLY A 491 0.65 16.11 8.52
C GLY A 491 -0.67 15.65 9.14
N SER A 492 -1.17 14.47 8.77
CA SER A 492 -2.25 13.80 9.48
C SER A 492 -1.65 12.84 10.51
N GLY A 493 -2.00 13.04 11.78
CA GLY A 493 -1.48 12.24 12.89
C GLY A 493 -2.57 11.39 13.55
N ALA A 494 -2.19 10.25 14.12
CA ALA A 494 -3.06 9.48 14.99
C ALA A 494 -2.26 8.71 16.06
N LEU A 495 -2.92 8.38 17.16
CA LEU A 495 -2.41 7.43 18.15
C LEU A 495 -3.56 6.65 18.77
N ARG A 496 -3.41 5.32 18.82
CA ARG A 496 -4.35 4.37 19.39
C ARG A 496 -3.76 3.71 20.63
N LYS A 497 -4.57 3.58 21.69
CA LYS A 497 -4.33 2.70 22.85
C LYS A 497 -5.59 1.88 23.10
N GLY A 498 -5.49 0.57 22.95
CA GLY A 498 -6.65 -0.33 23.06
C GLY A 498 -7.76 0.08 22.08
N ARG A 499 -8.95 0.42 22.60
CA ARG A 499 -10.12 0.85 21.81
C ARG A 499 -10.17 2.34 21.48
N TYR A 500 -9.37 3.17 22.16
CA TYR A 500 -9.43 4.62 21.97
C TYR A 500 -8.34 5.09 21.02
N LYS A 501 -8.70 6.03 20.13
CA LYS A 501 -7.82 6.62 19.13
C LYS A 501 -7.98 8.13 19.12
N ILE A 502 -6.88 8.87 19.17
CA ILE A 502 -6.86 10.31 18.84
C ILE A 502 -6.43 10.52 17.41
N ILE A 503 -6.98 11.54 16.75
CA ILE A 503 -6.72 11.83 15.34
C ILE A 503 -6.59 13.33 15.12
N TYR A 504 -5.64 13.69 14.27
CA TYR A 504 -5.44 15.03 13.75
C TYR A 504 -5.54 15.01 12.23
N VAL A 505 -6.57 15.65 11.68
CA VAL A 505 -6.76 15.81 10.23
C VAL A 505 -6.57 17.30 9.87
N PRO A 506 -5.63 17.63 8.96
CA PRO A 506 -5.38 19.01 8.57
C PRO A 506 -6.53 19.63 7.76
N LEU A 507 -6.58 20.97 7.73
CA LEU A 507 -7.45 21.69 6.80
C LEU A 507 -7.06 21.38 5.35
N PRO A 508 -8.01 21.45 4.39
CA PRO A 508 -9.43 21.70 4.58
C PRO A 508 -10.27 20.45 4.88
N ARG A 509 -9.65 19.26 4.92
CA ARG A 509 -10.35 17.96 5.03
C ARG A 509 -10.77 17.61 6.46
N GLY A 510 -10.18 18.26 7.44
CA GLY A 510 -10.56 18.13 8.83
C GLY A 510 -10.38 19.42 9.61
N PRO A 511 -10.65 19.39 10.91
CA PRO A 511 -10.73 20.59 11.72
C PRO A 511 -9.37 21.14 12.18
N GLN A 512 -8.25 20.48 11.82
CA GLN A 512 -6.90 20.85 12.23
C GLN A 512 -6.74 20.95 13.76
N ARG A 513 -7.37 20.01 14.46
CA ARG A 513 -7.26 19.80 15.91
C ARG A 513 -7.30 18.31 16.20
N TRP A 514 -6.88 17.93 17.40
CA TRP A 514 -7.03 16.57 17.90
C TRP A 514 -8.50 16.31 18.29
N GLU A 515 -9.00 15.15 17.88
CA GLU A 515 -10.31 14.59 18.22
C GLU A 515 -10.11 13.20 18.83
N LEU A 516 -11.03 12.71 19.66
CA LEU A 516 -10.96 11.39 20.32
C LEU A 516 -12.13 10.51 19.87
N PHE A 517 -11.85 9.24 19.55
CA PHE A 517 -12.87 8.27 19.15
C PHE A 517 -12.69 6.95 19.89
N ASP A 518 -13.81 6.24 20.09
CA ASP A 518 -13.82 4.82 20.45
C ASP A 518 -13.98 4.00 19.16
N VAL A 519 -12.87 3.57 18.58
CA VAL A 519 -12.86 2.98 17.22
C VAL A 519 -13.40 1.55 17.17
N VAL A 520 -13.77 0.97 18.31
CA VAL A 520 -14.44 -0.33 18.36
C VAL A 520 -15.96 -0.18 18.18
N GLU A 521 -16.59 0.82 18.82
CA GLU A 521 -18.03 1.09 18.66
C GLU A 521 -18.31 2.07 17.51
N ASP A 522 -17.38 2.99 17.25
CA ASP A 522 -17.46 4.02 16.23
C ASP A 522 -16.26 3.91 15.26
N PRO A 523 -16.17 2.83 14.46
CA PRO A 523 -15.13 2.70 13.44
C PRO A 523 -15.28 3.73 12.30
N GLY A 524 -16.40 4.48 12.27
CA GLY A 524 -16.59 5.63 11.41
C GLY A 524 -15.89 6.90 11.91
N GLU A 525 -15.40 6.95 13.16
CA GLU A 525 -14.78 8.14 13.74
C GLU A 525 -15.72 9.37 13.63
N THR A 526 -17.00 9.18 13.97
CA THR A 526 -18.10 10.14 13.77
C THR A 526 -18.42 10.97 15.01
N HIS A 527 -18.10 10.48 16.20
CA HIS A 527 -18.44 11.13 17.46
C HIS A 527 -17.20 11.48 18.30
N ASP A 528 -16.81 12.76 18.28
CA ASP A 528 -15.66 13.26 19.05
C ASP A 528 -15.94 13.27 20.56
N LEU A 529 -15.29 12.34 21.27
CA LEU A 529 -15.37 12.14 22.71
C LEU A 529 -14.40 13.03 23.50
N SER A 530 -13.64 13.92 22.86
CA SER A 530 -12.56 14.69 23.50
C SER A 530 -13.03 15.50 24.72
N LYS A 531 -14.28 15.99 24.69
CA LYS A 531 -14.92 16.72 25.80
C LYS A 531 -15.57 15.81 26.83
N GLU A 532 -15.99 14.62 26.42
CA GLU A 532 -16.72 13.66 27.25
C GLU A 532 -15.78 12.75 28.05
N LYS A 533 -14.59 12.48 27.51
CA LYS A 533 -13.53 11.66 28.13
C LYS A 533 -12.19 12.42 28.17
N PRO A 534 -12.11 13.60 28.81
CA PRO A 534 -10.92 14.45 28.78
C PRO A 534 -9.69 13.79 29.43
N GLU A 535 -9.86 12.87 30.37
CA GLU A 535 -8.76 12.12 31.00
C GLU A 535 -8.06 11.22 29.98
N ILE A 536 -8.84 10.46 29.20
CA ILE A 536 -8.34 9.57 28.13
C ILE A 536 -7.72 10.41 27.01
N PHE A 537 -8.39 11.49 26.62
CA PHE A 537 -7.88 12.39 25.60
C PHE A 537 -6.50 12.94 25.97
N ASN A 538 -6.35 13.45 27.20
CA ASN A 538 -5.07 13.97 27.69
C ASN A 538 -4.00 12.89 27.87
N GLU A 539 -4.38 11.65 28.19
CA GLU A 539 -3.44 10.52 28.19
C GLU A 539 -2.90 10.25 26.79
N LEU A 540 -3.77 10.11 25.80
CA LEU A 540 -3.36 9.83 24.43
C LEU A 540 -2.54 10.98 23.84
N LEU A 541 -2.83 12.24 24.16
CA LEU A 541 -1.99 13.38 23.75
C LEU A 541 -0.56 13.30 24.31
N ARG A 542 -0.40 12.83 25.56
CA ARG A 542 0.94 12.61 26.14
C ARG A 542 1.65 11.45 25.45
N LEU A 543 0.94 10.36 25.19
CA LEU A 543 1.48 9.20 24.47
C LEU A 543 1.87 9.54 23.04
N TRP A 544 1.11 10.41 22.37
CA TRP A 544 1.48 10.98 21.07
C TRP A 544 2.81 11.75 21.13
N ALA A 545 3.00 12.62 22.13
CA ALA A 545 4.25 13.35 22.27
C ALA A 545 5.45 12.40 22.46
N ILE A 546 5.28 11.34 23.25
CA ILE A 546 6.30 10.30 23.45
C ILE A 546 6.58 9.57 22.13
N TYR A 547 5.54 9.06 21.46
CA TYR A 547 5.67 8.39 20.18
C TYR A 547 6.40 9.27 19.15
N ALA A 548 5.97 10.52 19.00
CA ALA A 548 6.54 11.46 18.04
C ALA A 548 8.03 11.71 18.28
N GLU A 549 8.45 11.81 19.55
CA GLU A 549 9.85 11.92 19.93
C GLU A 549 10.63 10.62 19.69
N GLU A 550 10.06 9.47 20.05
CA GLU A 550 10.69 8.15 19.89
C GLU A 550 11.02 7.81 18.44
N VAL A 551 10.08 8.08 17.52
CA VAL A 551 10.23 7.69 16.12
C VAL A 551 10.76 8.82 15.23
N GLY A 552 10.75 10.06 15.72
CA GLY A 552 11.30 11.21 15.02
C GLY A 552 10.33 11.87 14.02
N VAL A 553 9.04 11.99 14.39
CA VAL A 553 8.01 12.64 13.55
C VAL A 553 8.39 14.11 13.26
N VAL A 554 8.25 14.53 11.99
CA VAL A 554 8.56 15.89 11.54
C VAL A 554 7.28 16.71 11.32
N GLY A 555 6.69 17.14 12.44
CA GLY A 555 5.58 18.08 12.47
C GLY A 555 4.20 17.48 12.12
N LEU A 556 3.18 18.34 12.18
CA LEU A 556 1.80 18.06 11.75
C LEU A 556 1.31 19.20 10.85
N ALA A 557 0.16 19.02 10.19
CA ALA A 557 -0.43 19.98 9.26
C ALA A 557 0.50 20.39 8.12
N GLY A 558 1.36 19.47 7.68
CA GLY A 558 2.25 19.66 6.55
C GLY A 558 3.13 20.88 6.73
N GLN A 559 4.11 20.85 7.64
CA GLN A 559 5.16 21.88 7.77
C GLN A 559 6.05 22.06 6.49
N ILE A 560 5.48 21.83 5.32
CA ILE A 560 5.62 22.62 4.09
C ILE A 560 5.18 24.09 4.37
N THR A 561 5.81 24.77 5.33
CA THR A 561 5.57 26.19 5.54
C THR A 561 6.19 26.96 4.38
N ALA A 562 5.33 27.50 3.49
CA ALA A 562 5.41 28.69 2.59
C ALA A 562 6.75 29.26 2.05
N ASN A 563 7.90 28.70 2.36
CA ASN A 563 9.20 29.18 1.95
C ASN A 563 9.84 28.15 1.02
N ASN A 564 9.35 28.17 -0.23
CA ASN A 564 9.98 27.60 -1.42
C ASN A 564 11.35 28.27 -1.71
N GLN A 565 12.31 28.13 -0.79
CA GLN A 565 13.70 28.47 -1.05
C GLN A 565 14.52 27.19 -1.00
N VAL A 566 14.93 26.76 -2.20
CA VAL A 566 15.87 25.67 -2.46
C VAL A 566 17.10 25.88 -1.58
N VAL A 567 17.37 24.96 -0.65
CA VAL A 567 18.64 24.94 0.08
C VAL A 567 19.68 24.31 -0.83
N GLN A 568 20.74 25.05 -1.15
CA GLN A 568 21.95 24.47 -1.70
C GLN A 568 22.67 23.67 -0.59
N GLY A 569 22.97 22.39 -0.85
CA GLY A 569 24.02 21.68 -0.10
C GLY A 569 23.67 20.38 0.65
N VAL A 570 22.53 19.73 0.39
CA VAL A 570 22.30 18.34 0.87
C VAL A 570 22.62 17.38 -0.27
N LYS A 571 23.79 16.72 -0.21
CA LYS A 571 24.20 15.70 -1.18
C LYS A 571 23.46 14.39 -0.93
N ASP A 572 22.62 13.95 -1.87
CA ASP A 572 22.75 12.64 -2.55
C ASP A 572 21.54 12.32 -3.46
N GLU A 573 20.31 12.19 -2.94
CA GLU A 573 19.09 11.99 -3.75
C GLU A 573 18.23 13.27 -3.89
N PHE A 574 18.34 14.24 -2.99
CA PHE A 574 17.51 15.45 -3.01
C PHE A 574 17.96 16.53 -4.01
N GLU A 575 19.21 16.47 -4.49
CA GLU A 575 19.64 17.24 -5.67
C GLU A 575 19.08 16.65 -6.98
N ASP A 576 18.52 15.45 -6.88
CA ASP A 576 18.06 14.65 -7.99
C ASP A 576 16.53 14.61 -8.07
N THR A 577 16.00 15.53 -8.88
CA THR A 577 14.57 15.67 -9.19
C THR A 577 13.93 14.46 -9.91
N GLY A 578 14.65 13.35 -10.11
CA GLY A 578 14.17 12.20 -10.90
C GLY A 578 14.17 12.44 -12.41
N ARG A 579 14.64 13.61 -12.88
CA ARG A 579 14.70 13.96 -14.31
C ARG A 579 15.52 12.99 -15.14
N TRP A 580 16.51 12.31 -14.57
CA TRP A 580 17.32 11.31 -15.29
C TRP A 580 16.56 10.02 -15.60
N ILE A 581 15.49 9.71 -14.86
CA ILE A 581 14.78 8.43 -14.92
C ILE A 581 14.41 8.07 -16.36
N ARG A 582 13.83 9.02 -17.09
CA ARG A 582 13.43 8.88 -18.49
C ARG A 582 14.58 8.70 -19.49
N PHE A 583 15.82 8.93 -19.07
CA PHE A 583 17.02 8.86 -19.92
C PHE A 583 17.79 7.55 -19.73
N ILE A 584 17.37 6.69 -18.81
CA ILE A 584 17.96 5.36 -18.63
C ILE A 584 17.81 4.56 -19.92
N GLY A 585 18.94 4.03 -20.41
CA GLY A 585 18.98 3.23 -21.64
C GLY A 585 18.73 4.01 -22.94
N LYS A 586 18.75 5.35 -22.92
CA LYS A 586 18.58 6.19 -24.12
C LYS A 586 19.95 6.64 -24.66
N ASP A 587 20.09 6.66 -25.99
CA ASP A 587 21.35 7.07 -26.64
C ASP A 587 21.58 8.59 -26.62
N ASN A 588 20.50 9.37 -26.64
CA ASN A 588 20.55 10.84 -26.72
C ASN A 588 20.20 11.47 -25.37
N VAL A 589 21.18 11.52 -24.47
CA VAL A 589 21.04 12.13 -23.14
C VAL A 589 21.57 13.57 -23.16
N PRO A 590 20.78 14.56 -22.74
CA PRO A 590 21.25 15.93 -22.63
C PRO A 590 22.48 16.05 -21.71
N PRO A 591 23.50 16.87 -22.07
CA PRO A 591 24.73 16.99 -21.28
C PRO A 591 24.50 17.31 -19.79
N GLU A 592 23.47 18.10 -19.48
CA GLU A 592 23.07 18.47 -18.12
C GLU A 592 22.48 17.31 -17.30
N ILE A 593 22.02 16.24 -17.96
CA ILE A 593 21.51 15.01 -17.33
C ILE A 593 22.59 13.94 -17.25
N GLN A 594 23.55 13.91 -18.19
CA GLN A 594 24.59 12.86 -18.27
C GLN A 594 25.36 12.67 -16.96
N ALA A 595 25.64 13.77 -16.23
CA ALA A 595 26.36 13.72 -14.96
C ALA A 595 25.53 13.18 -13.78
N ARG A 596 24.19 13.12 -13.94
CA ARG A 596 23.23 12.67 -12.93
C ARG A 596 22.75 11.24 -13.14
N LEU A 597 23.05 10.63 -14.29
CA LEU A 597 22.72 9.23 -14.52
C LEU A 597 23.42 8.35 -13.46
N PRO A 598 22.70 7.43 -12.80
CA PRO A 598 23.29 6.49 -11.88
C PRO A 598 24.29 5.61 -12.65
N LYS A 599 25.55 5.66 -12.23
CA LYS A 599 26.65 4.93 -12.85
C LYS A 599 26.57 3.44 -12.59
#